data_AF-A0AAV2B989-F1
#
_entry.id   AF-A0AAV2B989-F1
#
_cell.length_a   1.000
_cell.length_b   1.000
_cell.length_c   1.000
_cell.angle_alpha   90.00
_cell.angle_beta   90.00
_cell.angle_gamma   90.00
#
_symmetry.space_group_name_H-M   'P 1'
#
loop_
_entity.id
_entity.type
_entity.pdbx_description
1 polymer ?
#
loop_
_entity_poly.entity_id
_entity_poly.type
_entity_poly.pdbx_seq_one_letter_code
_entity_poly.pdbx_strand_id
1 'polypeptide(L)'
;MAGRHILLHLIHFLGIVFIINISNSILPTYVTNFFFKLSNLLICVCVTQLTLGISKKIFFSGRLKPERRAVLITGCAKGIGNALAKHLDSKGFHVFASCRDPSTPGADDLRRSCSKLWAVINNAGIQKGFLLELTSIQDFKDSLEVNAVGPARVTKTFLPLLRQSKGRVINIASLLGLSSSDLPFLYNTVKL
;
A
#
# COMPACT_ATOMS: atom_id res chain seq x y z
N MET A 1 -12.63 38.43 24.89
CA MET A 1 -13.33 37.15 25.15
C MET A 1 -12.40 35.93 25.25
N ALA A 2 -11.16 35.95 24.76
CA ALA A 2 -10.22 34.81 24.83
C ALA A 2 -9.65 34.51 26.25
N GLY A 3 -9.53 35.50 27.13
CA GLY A 3 -8.92 35.33 28.47
C GLY A 3 -9.71 34.44 29.44
N ARG A 4 -11.05 34.38 29.32
CA ARG A 4 -11.88 33.50 30.17
C ARG A 4 -11.68 32.02 29.86
N HIS A 5 -11.43 31.67 28.61
CA HIS A 5 -11.16 30.27 28.22
C HIS A 5 -9.82 29.78 28.75
N ILE A 6 -8.79 30.65 28.71
CA ILE A 6 -7.45 30.32 29.24
C ILE A 6 -7.53 30.13 30.77
N LEU A 7 -8.24 31.00 31.48
CA LEU A 7 -8.42 30.89 32.92
C LEU A 7 -9.16 29.59 33.31
N LEU A 8 -10.19 29.20 32.56
CA LEU A 8 -10.91 27.94 32.79
C LEU A 8 -10.02 26.71 32.59
N HIS A 9 -9.18 26.71 31.54
CA HIS A 9 -8.22 25.63 31.31
C HIS A 9 -7.14 25.58 32.39
N LEU A 10 -6.68 26.73 32.89
CA LEU A 10 -5.70 26.79 33.99
C LEU A 10 -6.29 26.24 35.30
N ILE A 11 -7.54 26.59 35.61
CA ILE A 11 -8.26 26.08 36.80
C ILE A 11 -8.46 24.57 36.69
N HIS A 12 -8.86 24.04 35.53
CA HIS A 12 -8.98 22.58 35.33
C HIS A 12 -7.62 21.87 35.45
N PHE A 13 -6.55 22.44 34.90
CA PHE A 13 -5.22 21.87 35.01
C PHE A 13 -4.71 21.85 36.46
N LEU A 14 -4.86 22.96 37.19
CA LEU A 14 -4.51 23.04 38.61
C LEU A 14 -5.36 22.08 39.46
N GLY A 15 -6.65 21.92 39.12
CA GLY A 15 -7.54 20.95 39.77
C GLY A 15 -7.10 19.50 39.56
N ILE A 16 -6.68 19.14 38.34
CA ILE A 16 -6.15 17.80 38.04
C ILE A 16 -4.85 17.54 38.81
N VAL A 17 -3.94 18.51 38.86
CA VAL A 17 -2.67 18.39 39.61
C VAL A 17 -2.93 18.27 41.11
N PHE A 18 -3.89 19.02 41.65
CA PHE A 18 -4.27 18.94 43.07
C PHE A 18 -4.90 17.58 43.42
N ILE A 19 -5.78 17.05 42.57
CA ILE A 19 -6.38 15.72 42.74
C ILE A 19 -5.32 14.62 42.69
N ILE A 20 -4.34 14.71 41.78
CA ILE A 20 -3.22 13.77 41.69
C ILE A 20 -2.35 13.84 42.96
N ASN A 21 -2.05 15.04 43.47
CA ASN A 21 -1.27 15.21 44.70
C ASN A 21 -1.99 14.68 45.95
N ILE A 22 -3.30 14.94 46.09
CA ILE A 22 -4.11 14.37 47.18
C ILE A 22 -4.18 12.85 47.07
N SER A 23 -4.37 12.33 45.85
CA SER A 23 -4.39 10.88 45.59
C SER A 23 -3.07 10.22 46.00
N ASN A 24 -1.93 10.85 45.74
CA ASN A 24 -0.61 10.36 46.16
C ASN A 24 -0.37 10.41 47.68
N SER A 25 -1.12 11.25 48.42
CA SER A 25 -1.01 11.37 49.88
C SER A 25 -1.93 10.43 50.65
N ILE A 26 -2.94 9.84 50.00
CA ILE A 26 -4.01 9.06 50.66
C ILE A 26 -4.08 7.63 50.13
N LEU A 27 -3.78 7.41 48.84
CA LEU A 27 -3.89 6.10 48.23
C LEU A 27 -2.55 5.33 48.31
N PRO A 28 -2.60 4.00 48.50
CA PRO A 28 -1.42 3.17 48.41
C PRO A 28 -0.69 3.32 47.07
N THR A 29 0.64 3.23 47.09
CA THR A 29 1.51 3.44 45.92
C THR A 29 1.16 2.54 44.73
N TYR A 30 0.57 1.36 44.97
CA TYR A 30 0.11 0.47 43.89
C TYR A 30 -1.08 1.06 43.11
N VAL A 31 -1.97 1.80 43.78
CA VAL A 31 -3.15 2.43 43.17
C VAL A 31 -2.72 3.60 42.28
N THR A 32 -1.81 4.44 42.76
CA THR A 32 -1.31 5.60 42.01
C THR A 32 -0.49 5.15 40.79
N ASN A 33 0.34 4.12 40.95
CA ASN A 33 1.05 3.48 39.82
C ASN A 33 0.10 2.86 38.80
N PHE A 34 -1.02 2.28 39.23
CA PHE A 34 -2.03 1.74 38.32
C PHE A 34 -2.67 2.85 37.47
N PHE A 35 -3.09 3.95 38.09
CA PHE A 35 -3.67 5.09 37.36
C PHE A 35 -2.66 5.76 36.42
N PHE A 36 -1.39 5.87 36.80
CA PHE A 36 -0.34 6.40 35.95
C PHE A 36 -0.06 5.50 34.73
N LYS A 37 -0.07 4.17 34.90
CA LYS A 37 0.04 3.23 33.78
C LYS A 37 -1.18 3.30 32.86
N LEU A 38 -2.38 3.42 33.44
CA LEU A 38 -3.62 3.53 32.68
C LEU A 38 -3.68 4.83 31.85
N SER A 39 -3.26 5.97 32.43
CA SER A 39 -3.20 7.24 31.70
C SER A 39 -2.18 7.20 30.55
N ASN A 40 -0.99 6.64 30.77
CA ASN A 40 0.01 6.45 29.71
C ASN A 40 -0.47 5.52 28.60
N LEU A 41 -1.21 4.45 28.92
CA LEU A 41 -1.81 3.55 27.94
C LEU A 41 -2.86 4.28 27.09
N LEU A 42 -3.74 5.08 27.72
CA LEU A 42 -4.75 5.86 27.02
C LEU A 42 -4.13 6.91 26.10
N ILE A 43 -3.07 7.59 26.54
CA ILE A 43 -2.31 8.55 25.71
C ILE A 43 -1.70 7.83 24.51
N CYS A 44 -1.09 6.66 24.71
CA CYS A 44 -0.52 5.85 23.63
C CYS A 44 -1.57 5.51 22.56
N VAL A 45 -2.73 4.99 22.98
CA VAL A 45 -3.83 4.66 22.07
C VAL A 45 -4.31 5.90 21.30
N CYS A 46 -4.50 7.04 21.97
CA CYS A 46 -4.91 8.29 21.33
C CYS A 46 -3.89 8.79 20.29
N VAL A 47 -2.60 8.76 20.62
CA VAL A 47 -1.52 9.16 19.69
C VAL A 47 -1.46 8.22 18.48
N THR A 48 -1.62 6.91 18.67
CA THR A 48 -1.67 5.95 17.55
C THR A 48 -2.89 6.19 16.67
N GLN A 49 -4.07 6.43 17.24
CA GLN A 49 -5.27 6.73 16.44
C GLN A 49 -5.13 8.04 15.67
N LEU A 50 -4.54 9.07 16.27
CA LEU A 50 -4.29 10.34 15.62
C LEU A 50 -3.28 10.22 14.48
N THR A 51 -2.16 9.52 14.69
CA THR A 51 -1.15 9.30 13.65
C THR A 51 -1.70 8.47 12.50
N LEU A 52 -2.52 7.45 12.77
CA LEU A 52 -3.24 6.69 11.74
C LEU A 52 -4.26 7.55 10.99
N GLY A 53 -5.00 8.42 11.67
CA GLY A 53 -5.98 9.33 11.07
C GLY A 53 -5.32 10.37 10.16
N ILE A 54 -4.24 11.00 10.64
CA ILE A 54 -3.44 11.96 9.87
C ILE A 54 -2.79 11.25 8.68
N SER A 55 -2.20 10.06 8.88
CA SER A 55 -1.61 9.27 7.80
C SER A 55 -2.66 8.92 6.75
N LYS A 56 -3.85 8.46 7.16
CA LYS A 56 -4.92 8.15 6.20
C LYS A 56 -5.34 9.38 5.41
N LYS A 57 -5.45 10.54 6.06
CA LYS A 57 -5.81 11.80 5.40
C LYS A 57 -4.70 12.28 4.46
N ILE A 58 -3.43 12.21 4.85
CA ILE A 58 -2.30 12.64 4.02
C ILE A 58 -2.11 11.70 2.83
N PHE A 59 -2.12 10.38 3.05
CA PHE A 59 -1.84 9.39 1.99
C PHE A 59 -3.04 9.12 1.07
N PHE A 60 -4.28 9.20 1.56
CA PHE A 60 -5.48 8.85 0.77
C PHE A 60 -6.41 10.03 0.41
N SER A 61 -6.08 11.29 0.76
CA SER A 61 -6.94 12.45 0.41
C SER A 61 -6.91 12.82 -1.07
N GLY A 62 -5.94 12.34 -1.84
CA GLY A 62 -5.88 12.60 -3.28
C GLY A 62 -6.89 11.76 -4.05
N ARG A 63 -8.14 12.24 -4.21
CA ARG A 63 -9.06 11.63 -5.18
C ARG A 63 -8.45 11.78 -6.57
N LEU A 64 -7.94 10.68 -7.14
CA LEU A 64 -7.30 10.69 -8.45
C LEU A 64 -8.32 11.14 -9.51
N LYS A 65 -8.04 12.24 -10.19
CA LYS A 65 -8.84 12.69 -11.34
C LYS A 65 -8.49 11.80 -12.55
N PRO A 66 -9.46 11.08 -13.14
CA PRO A 66 -9.21 10.13 -14.24
C PRO A 66 -8.87 10.80 -15.57
N GLU A 67 -9.25 12.06 -15.73
CA GLU A 67 -9.20 12.80 -17.00
C GLU A 67 -7.84 12.66 -17.70
N ARG A 68 -7.86 12.07 -18.90
CA ARG A 68 -6.72 11.90 -19.81
C ARG A 68 -5.56 11.05 -19.26
N ARG A 69 -5.80 10.19 -18.25
CA ARG A 69 -4.80 9.29 -17.68
C ARG A 69 -5.00 7.85 -18.18
N ALA A 70 -3.97 7.35 -18.85
CA ALA A 70 -3.91 5.95 -19.25
C ALA A 70 -3.20 5.08 -18.21
N VAL A 71 -3.70 3.86 -18.01
CA VAL A 71 -3.10 2.86 -17.12
C VAL A 71 -2.89 1.56 -17.88
N LEU A 72 -1.65 1.08 -17.94
CA LEU A 72 -1.32 -0.26 -18.43
C LEU A 72 -1.33 -1.26 -17.28
N ILE A 73 -2.01 -2.39 -17.43
CA ILE A 73 -2.10 -3.44 -16.40
C ILE A 73 -1.75 -4.79 -17.03
N THR A 74 -0.77 -5.49 -16.45
CA THR A 74 -0.38 -6.82 -16.92
C THR A 74 -1.13 -7.94 -16.20
N GLY A 75 -1.37 -9.06 -16.89
CA GLY A 75 -2.02 -10.24 -16.28
C GLY A 75 -3.51 -10.04 -16.02
N CYS A 76 -4.24 -9.46 -16.97
CA CYS A 76 -5.66 -9.10 -16.80
C CYS A 76 -6.65 -10.23 -17.08
N ALA A 77 -6.18 -11.43 -17.43
CA ALA A 77 -7.06 -12.56 -17.77
C ALA A 77 -7.94 -13.02 -16.59
N LYS A 78 -7.44 -12.94 -15.35
CA LYS A 78 -8.16 -13.39 -14.14
C LYS A 78 -7.65 -12.70 -12.87
N GLY A 79 -8.34 -12.91 -11.75
CA GLY A 79 -7.90 -12.47 -10.42
C GLY A 79 -7.77 -10.95 -10.28
N ILE A 80 -6.75 -10.51 -9.54
CA ILE A 80 -6.52 -9.10 -9.18
C ILE A 80 -6.42 -8.20 -10.41
N GLY A 81 -5.69 -8.62 -11.46
CA GLY A 81 -5.53 -7.84 -12.68
C GLY A 81 -6.86 -7.56 -13.39
N ASN A 82 -7.73 -8.57 -13.49
CA ASN A 82 -9.05 -8.42 -14.12
C ASN A 82 -9.95 -7.47 -13.31
N ALA A 83 -10.03 -7.68 -12.00
CA ALA A 83 -10.82 -6.84 -11.10
C ALA A 83 -10.33 -5.39 -11.11
N LEU A 84 -9.02 -5.18 -11.11
CA LEU A 84 -8.39 -3.87 -11.15
C LEU A 84 -8.66 -3.15 -12.48
N ALA A 85 -8.57 -3.86 -13.60
CA ALA A 85 -8.88 -3.31 -14.91
C ALA A 85 -10.33 -2.80 -14.98
N LYS A 86 -11.30 -3.63 -14.59
CA LYS A 86 -12.72 -3.25 -14.53
C LYS A 86 -12.96 -2.09 -13.57
N HIS A 87 -12.31 -2.10 -12.41
CA HIS A 87 -12.47 -1.05 -11.42
C HIS A 87 -11.96 0.30 -11.94
N LEU A 88 -10.75 0.36 -12.49
CA LEU A 88 -10.17 1.60 -13.00
C LEU A 88 -10.93 2.13 -14.23
N ASP A 89 -11.41 1.24 -15.10
CA ASP A 89 -12.26 1.60 -16.23
C ASP A 89 -13.60 2.22 -15.74
N SER A 90 -14.25 1.60 -14.74
CA SER A 90 -15.48 2.15 -14.13
C SER A 90 -15.26 3.51 -13.44
N LYS A 91 -14.00 3.85 -13.13
CA LYS A 91 -13.61 5.15 -12.56
C LYS A 91 -13.25 6.17 -13.64
N GLY A 92 -13.30 5.81 -14.93
CA GLY A 92 -13.06 6.71 -16.06
C GLY A 92 -11.59 6.82 -16.48
N PHE A 93 -10.71 5.92 -16.02
CA PHE A 93 -9.35 5.82 -16.56
C PHE A 93 -9.37 5.13 -17.91
N HIS A 94 -8.43 5.48 -18.79
CA HIS A 94 -8.22 4.70 -20.01
C HIS A 94 -7.36 3.47 -19.66
N VAL A 95 -7.95 2.29 -19.63
CA VAL A 95 -7.28 1.06 -19.20
C VAL A 95 -6.79 0.25 -20.38
N PHE A 96 -5.51 -0.08 -20.35
CA PHE A 96 -4.88 -1.02 -21.26
C PHE A 96 -4.60 -2.33 -20.54
N ALA A 97 -5.44 -3.33 -20.79
CA ALA A 97 -5.32 -4.64 -20.20
C ALA A 97 -4.46 -5.55 -21.08
N SER A 98 -3.35 -6.09 -20.56
CA SER A 98 -2.52 -7.06 -21.28
C SER A 98 -2.65 -8.48 -20.72
N CYS A 99 -2.61 -9.45 -21.64
CA CYS A 99 -2.63 -10.88 -21.39
C CYS A 99 -1.42 -11.54 -22.08
N ARG A 100 -1.07 -12.77 -21.67
CA ARG A 100 0.11 -13.49 -22.19
C ARG A 100 0.02 -13.92 -23.65
N ASP A 101 -1.15 -13.81 -24.27
CA ASP A 101 -1.37 -14.18 -25.66
C ASP A 101 -1.04 -13.00 -26.60
N PRO A 102 0.06 -13.08 -27.37
CA PRO A 102 0.49 -12.02 -28.30
C PRO A 102 -0.42 -11.89 -29.53
N SER A 103 -1.35 -12.83 -29.75
CA SER A 103 -2.40 -12.73 -30.78
C SER A 103 -3.46 -11.68 -30.46
N THR A 104 -3.40 -11.09 -29.26
CA THR A 104 -4.40 -10.12 -28.80
C THR A 104 -4.08 -8.71 -29.32
N PRO A 105 -5.03 -8.00 -29.96
CA PRO A 105 -4.82 -6.67 -30.58
C PRO A 105 -4.28 -5.56 -29.67
N GLY A 106 -4.31 -5.77 -28.35
CA GLY A 106 -4.14 -4.70 -27.35
C GLY A 106 -2.80 -3.96 -27.39
N ALA A 107 -1.71 -4.56 -27.87
CA ALA A 107 -0.39 -3.92 -27.93
C ALA A 107 -0.26 -2.86 -29.04
N ASP A 108 -0.95 -3.03 -30.17
CA ASP A 108 -0.96 -2.07 -31.27
C ASP A 108 -2.04 -1.01 -31.08
N ASP A 109 -3.16 -1.36 -30.45
CA ASP A 109 -4.19 -0.40 -30.02
C ASP A 109 -3.61 0.58 -28.98
N LEU A 110 -2.78 0.07 -28.06
CA LEU A 110 -2.00 0.83 -27.05
C LEU A 110 -1.12 1.94 -27.64
N ARG A 111 -0.54 1.70 -28.82
CA ARG A 111 0.35 2.66 -29.50
C ARG A 111 -0.43 3.73 -30.23
N ARG A 112 -1.67 3.43 -30.65
CA ARG A 112 -2.52 4.31 -31.47
C ARG A 112 -3.42 5.23 -30.64
N SER A 113 -3.83 4.83 -29.44
CA SER A 113 -4.62 5.69 -28.55
C SER A 113 -3.73 6.58 -27.68
N CYS A 114 -3.28 7.71 -28.24
CA CYS A 114 -2.48 8.70 -27.53
C CYS A 114 -3.29 9.40 -26.41
N SER A 115 -3.28 8.80 -25.22
CA SER A 115 -3.40 9.49 -23.94
C SER A 115 -2.06 9.39 -23.20
N LYS A 116 -1.73 10.34 -22.31
CA LYS A 116 -0.48 10.28 -21.54
C LYS A 116 -0.53 9.05 -20.62
N LEU A 117 0.30 8.04 -20.92
CA LEU A 117 0.46 6.86 -20.07
C LEU A 117 0.92 7.29 -18.68
N TRP A 118 0.02 7.19 -17.71
CA TRP A 118 0.20 7.73 -16.36
C TRP A 118 0.65 6.68 -15.35
N ALA A 119 0.25 5.42 -15.54
CA ALA A 119 0.71 4.34 -14.69
C ALA A 119 0.94 3.04 -15.46
N VAL A 120 1.94 2.28 -15.01
CA VAL A 120 2.13 0.87 -15.36
C VAL A 120 1.95 0.05 -14.10
N ILE A 121 1.08 -0.95 -14.16
CA ILE A 121 0.80 -1.89 -13.09
C ILE A 121 1.30 -3.27 -13.51
N ASN A 122 2.46 -3.64 -12.99
CA ASN A 122 3.08 -4.95 -13.17
C ASN A 122 2.39 -5.95 -12.22
N ASN A 123 1.27 -6.51 -12.67
CA ASN A 123 0.45 -7.43 -11.89
C ASN A 123 0.64 -8.91 -12.30
N ALA A 124 1.09 -9.17 -13.53
CA ALA A 124 1.32 -10.53 -14.00
C ALA A 124 2.24 -11.29 -13.04
N GLY A 125 1.81 -12.48 -12.65
CA GLY A 125 2.60 -13.36 -11.82
C GLY A 125 2.20 -14.82 -11.94
N ILE A 126 3.17 -15.71 -11.73
CA ILE A 126 2.96 -17.16 -11.63
C ILE A 126 3.60 -17.70 -10.37
N GLN A 127 3.10 -18.83 -9.91
CA GLN A 127 3.74 -19.65 -8.91
C GLN A 127 3.89 -21.04 -9.50
N LYS A 128 5.14 -21.48 -9.65
CA LYS A 128 5.47 -22.86 -10.00
C LYS A 128 6.36 -23.42 -8.90
N GLY A 129 6.15 -24.69 -8.57
CA GLY A 129 6.86 -25.34 -7.47
C GLY A 129 6.35 -24.95 -6.07
N PHE A 130 6.81 -25.70 -5.08
CA PHE A 130 6.41 -25.54 -3.67
C PHE A 130 7.64 -25.65 -2.76
N LEU A 131 8.25 -26.84 -2.71
CA LEU A 131 9.55 -27.09 -2.08
C LEU A 131 10.67 -26.83 -3.06
N LEU A 132 11.75 -26.18 -2.63
CA LEU A 132 12.91 -25.92 -3.49
C LEU A 132 13.54 -27.22 -4.00
N GLU A 133 13.67 -28.24 -3.14
CA GLU A 133 14.26 -29.54 -3.48
C GLU A 133 13.50 -30.29 -4.60
N LEU A 134 12.18 -30.07 -4.69
CA LEU A 134 11.31 -30.73 -5.67
C LEU A 134 11.03 -29.87 -6.89
N THR A 135 11.46 -28.61 -6.89
CA THR A 135 11.16 -27.68 -7.97
C THR A 135 12.25 -27.74 -9.02
N SER A 136 11.85 -27.93 -10.28
CA SER A 136 12.80 -27.91 -11.38
C SER A 136 13.45 -26.53 -11.52
N ILE A 137 14.71 -26.50 -11.95
CA ILE A 137 15.38 -25.23 -12.28
C ILE A 137 14.61 -24.46 -13.37
N GLN A 138 13.91 -25.16 -14.26
CA GLN A 138 13.10 -24.52 -15.29
C GLN A 138 11.89 -23.80 -14.68
N ASP A 139 11.16 -24.42 -13.76
CA ASP A 139 10.03 -23.80 -13.08
C ASP A 139 10.45 -22.58 -12.22
N PHE A 140 11.64 -22.65 -11.63
CA PHE A 140 12.26 -21.53 -10.94
C PHE A 140 12.57 -20.36 -11.89
N LYS A 141 13.24 -20.66 -13.02
CA LYS A 141 13.54 -19.66 -14.05
C LYS A 141 12.28 -19.03 -14.61
N ASP A 142 11.25 -19.82 -14.92
CA ASP A 142 9.98 -19.31 -15.41
C ASP A 142 9.32 -18.36 -14.41
N SER A 143 9.37 -18.70 -13.12
CA SER A 143 8.84 -17.84 -12.05
C SER A 143 9.60 -16.52 -11.93
N LEU A 144 10.94 -16.55 -12.02
CA LEU A 144 11.77 -15.34 -12.08
C LEU A 144 11.49 -14.48 -13.32
N GLU A 145 11.37 -15.12 -14.49
CA GLU A 145 11.11 -14.44 -15.75
C GLU A 145 9.79 -13.67 -15.70
N VAL A 146 8.73 -14.28 -15.17
CA VAL A 146 7.42 -13.61 -15.09
C VAL A 146 7.36 -12.61 -13.93
N ASN A 147 7.83 -12.97 -12.74
CA ASN A 147 7.61 -12.17 -11.52
C ASN A 147 8.63 -11.04 -11.32
N ALA A 148 9.83 -11.14 -11.91
CA ALA A 148 10.91 -10.16 -11.72
C ALA A 148 11.38 -9.52 -13.04
N VAL A 149 11.79 -10.33 -14.02
CA VAL A 149 12.35 -9.83 -15.29
C VAL A 149 11.27 -9.15 -16.15
N GLY A 150 10.06 -9.73 -16.19
CA GLY A 150 8.90 -9.18 -16.88
C GLY A 150 8.58 -7.74 -16.48
N PRO A 151 8.35 -7.46 -15.17
CA PRO A 151 8.17 -6.10 -14.66
C PRO A 151 9.29 -5.13 -15.06
N ALA A 152 10.55 -5.55 -15.00
CA ALA A 152 11.68 -4.73 -15.41
C ALA A 152 11.64 -4.40 -16.91
N ARG A 153 11.33 -5.38 -17.77
CA ARG A 153 11.23 -5.20 -19.23
C ARG A 153 10.09 -4.27 -19.61
N VAL A 154 8.90 -4.47 -19.02
CA VAL A 154 7.74 -3.60 -19.23
C VAL A 154 8.07 -2.18 -18.78
N THR A 155 8.59 -2.03 -17.57
CA THR A 155 8.96 -0.71 -17.02
C THR A 155 9.97 0.00 -17.92
N LYS A 156 11.04 -0.68 -18.34
CA LYS A 156 12.07 -0.13 -19.23
C LYS A 156 11.47 0.35 -20.55
N THR A 157 10.54 -0.41 -21.12
CA THR A 157 9.85 -0.08 -22.38
C THR A 157 9.04 1.20 -22.27
N PHE A 158 8.31 1.38 -21.16
CA PHE A 158 7.40 2.52 -20.97
C PHE A 158 8.01 3.70 -20.19
N LEU A 159 9.25 3.58 -19.73
CA LEU A 159 9.94 4.59 -18.94
C LEU A 159 9.94 6.01 -19.58
N PRO A 160 10.13 6.17 -20.90
CA PRO A 160 10.07 7.49 -21.53
C PRO A 160 8.69 8.15 -21.39
N LEU A 161 7.61 7.39 -21.61
CA LEU A 161 6.23 7.90 -21.51
C LEU A 161 5.86 8.22 -20.05
N LEU A 162 6.29 7.37 -19.11
CA LEU A 162 6.10 7.59 -17.67
C LEU A 162 6.81 8.86 -17.19
N ARG A 163 8.02 9.16 -17.71
CA ARG A 163 8.72 10.40 -17.38
C ARG A 163 7.98 11.63 -17.90
N GLN A 164 7.49 11.59 -19.15
CA GLN A 164 6.73 12.69 -19.75
C GLN A 164 5.42 13.00 -19.02
N SER A 165 4.76 11.97 -18.48
CA SER A 165 3.49 12.11 -17.78
C SER A 165 3.62 12.36 -16.27
N LYS A 166 4.85 12.35 -15.72
CA LYS A 166 5.10 12.25 -14.26
C LYS A 166 4.31 11.07 -13.66
N GLY A 167 4.34 9.97 -14.38
CA GLY A 167 3.64 8.73 -14.08
C GLY A 167 4.31 7.92 -12.97
N ARG A 168 3.78 6.72 -12.73
CA ARG A 168 4.25 5.80 -11.69
C ARG A 168 4.29 4.36 -12.15
N VAL A 169 5.14 3.57 -11.51
CA VAL A 169 5.19 2.11 -11.66
C VAL A 169 4.67 1.50 -10.37
N ILE A 170 3.75 0.55 -10.48
CA ILE A 170 3.18 -0.20 -9.36
C ILE A 170 3.48 -1.67 -9.62
N ASN A 171 4.25 -2.31 -8.75
CA ASN A 171 4.51 -3.73 -8.80
C ASN A 171 3.61 -4.45 -7.79
N ILE A 172 2.87 -5.47 -8.24
CA ILE A 172 2.05 -6.28 -7.33
C ILE A 172 2.90 -7.42 -6.77
N ALA A 173 3.45 -7.17 -5.58
CA ALA A 173 4.21 -8.14 -4.79
C ALA A 173 3.30 -9.10 -4.01
N SER A 174 3.88 -9.88 -3.11
CA SER A 174 3.18 -10.80 -2.20
C SER A 174 3.61 -10.57 -0.75
N LEU A 175 2.70 -10.75 0.21
CA LEU A 175 3.04 -10.76 1.64
C LEU A 175 4.11 -11.81 1.95
N LEU A 176 4.04 -12.96 1.28
CA LEU A 176 5.02 -14.03 1.45
C LEU A 176 6.42 -13.63 0.95
N GLY A 177 6.54 -12.60 0.12
CA GLY A 177 7.83 -12.01 -0.23
C GLY A 177 8.56 -11.38 0.97
N LEU A 178 7.81 -10.96 1.99
CA LEU A 178 8.38 -10.40 3.22
C LEU A 178 8.72 -11.46 4.26
N SER A 179 8.48 -12.75 3.97
CA SER A 179 8.76 -13.87 4.87
C SER A 179 9.80 -14.81 4.27
N SER A 180 10.81 -15.18 5.05
CA SER A 180 11.77 -16.23 4.70
C SER A 180 11.27 -17.62 5.11
N SER A 181 10.01 -17.96 4.82
CA SER A 181 9.50 -19.31 5.08
C SER A 181 10.03 -20.27 4.01
N ASP A 182 10.42 -21.48 4.42
CA ASP A 182 10.87 -22.55 3.51
C ASP A 182 9.78 -22.99 2.53
N LEU A 183 8.53 -22.63 2.82
CA LEU A 183 7.36 -22.91 2.02
C LEU A 183 6.45 -21.69 1.95
N PRO A 184 6.03 -21.23 0.76
CA PRO A 184 6.51 -21.56 -0.58
C PRO A 184 7.74 -20.71 -0.96
N PHE A 185 8.95 -21.22 -0.68
CA PHE A 185 10.22 -20.50 -0.86
C PHE A 185 10.34 -19.75 -2.20
N LEU A 186 10.02 -20.43 -3.32
CA LEU A 186 10.09 -19.86 -4.66
C LEU A 186 9.25 -18.60 -4.85
N TYR A 187 8.05 -18.57 -4.27
CA TYR A 187 7.15 -17.43 -4.40
C TYR A 187 7.64 -16.25 -3.56
N ASN A 188 8.29 -16.53 -2.43
CA ASN A 188 8.83 -15.52 -1.53
C ASN A 188 10.00 -14.77 -2.15
N THR A 189 10.91 -15.47 -2.84
CA THR A 189 12.12 -14.85 -3.41
C THR A 189 11.84 -13.92 -4.58
N VAL A 190 10.81 -14.21 -5.37
CA VAL A 190 10.59 -13.55 -6.68
C VAL A 190 9.47 -12.51 -6.68
N LYS A 191 8.73 -12.39 -5.57
CA LYS A 191 7.65 -11.40 -5.37
C LYS A 191 7.89 -10.52 -4.14
N LEU A 192 9.10 -9.96 -4.07
CA LEU A 192 9.48 -8.88 -3.16
C LEU A 192 8.86 -7.54 -3.57
#